data_AF-A0A410MCB4-F1
#
_entry.id   AF-A0A410MCB4-F1
#
_cell.length_a   1.000
_cell.length_b   1.000
_cell.length_c   1.000
_cell.angle_alpha   90.00
_cell.angle_beta   90.00
_cell.angle_gamma   90.00
#
_symmetry.space_group_name_H-M   'P 1'
#
loop_
_entity.id
_entity.type
_entity.pdbx_description
1 polymer ?
#
loop_
_entity_poly.entity_id
_entity_poly.type
_entity_poly.pdbx_seq_one_letter_code
_entity_poly.pdbx_strand_id
1 'polypeptide(L)'
;MTRDPFKEVAKDLYNSNRQHASRTMQGLGGELGTMNERLDLKLDNFKEPISDYLLAEQLSQSSSLSKGDRVVVLLVNGGQDHVIISKVVAR
;
A
#
# COMPACT_ATOMS: atom_id res chain seq x y z
N MET A 1 -31.51 25.11 -12.46
CA MET A 1 -30.15 24.53 -12.55
C MET A 1 -30.30 23.02 -12.73
N THR A 2 -30.12 22.55 -13.95
CA THR A 2 -30.26 21.14 -14.35
C THR A 2 -29.11 20.36 -13.73
N ARG A 3 -29.43 19.39 -12.85
CA ARG A 3 -28.42 18.54 -12.21
C ARG A 3 -27.83 17.63 -13.28
N ASP A 4 -26.53 17.70 -13.47
CA ASP A 4 -25.81 16.79 -14.36
C ASP A 4 -25.78 15.40 -13.70
N PRO A 5 -26.46 14.40 -14.29
CA PRO A 5 -26.57 13.06 -13.72
C PRO A 5 -25.21 12.35 -13.64
N PHE A 6 -24.27 12.66 -14.54
CA PHE A 6 -22.94 12.06 -14.53
C PHE A 6 -22.09 12.59 -13.38
N LYS A 7 -22.28 13.87 -13.04
CA LYS A 7 -21.60 14.51 -11.92
C LYS A 7 -22.05 13.96 -10.58
N GLU A 8 -23.33 13.59 -10.44
CA GLU A 8 -23.87 12.93 -9.25
C GLU A 8 -23.28 11.53 -9.09
N VAL A 9 -23.30 10.71 -10.14
CA VAL A 9 -22.72 9.35 -10.08
C VAL A 9 -21.22 9.40 -9.78
N ALA A 10 -20.47 10.32 -10.41
CA ALA A 10 -19.05 10.49 -10.11
C ALA A 10 -18.81 10.93 -8.66
N LYS A 11 -19.66 11.80 -8.12
CA LYS A 11 -19.58 12.27 -6.73
C LYS A 11 -19.93 11.15 -5.75
N ASP A 12 -20.95 10.36 -6.03
CA ASP A 12 -21.34 9.21 -5.20
C ASP A 12 -20.31 8.10 -5.24
N LEU A 13 -19.76 7.81 -6.41
CA LEU A 13 -18.66 6.86 -6.56
C LEU A 13 -17.42 7.34 -5.78
N TYR A 14 -17.07 8.62 -5.90
CA TYR A 14 -15.96 9.22 -5.16
C TYR A 14 -16.20 9.14 -3.65
N ASN A 15 -17.41 9.45 -3.18
CA ASN A 15 -17.77 9.39 -1.77
C ASN A 15 -17.76 7.96 -1.22
N SER A 16 -18.27 7.00 -2.00
CA SER A 16 -18.27 5.58 -1.66
C SER A 16 -16.85 5.02 -1.62
N ASN A 17 -16.02 5.30 -2.63
CA ASN A 17 -14.61 4.93 -2.62
C ASN A 17 -13.85 5.59 -1.48
N ARG A 18 -14.14 6.86 -1.14
CA ARG A 18 -13.49 7.56 -0.03
C ARG A 18 -13.86 6.95 1.31
N GLN A 19 -15.13 6.54 1.49
CA GLN A 19 -15.58 5.87 2.69
C GLN A 19 -15.02 4.44 2.79
N HIS A 20 -14.97 3.70 1.67
CA HIS A 20 -14.32 2.40 1.62
C HIS A 20 -12.82 2.51 1.90
N ALA A 21 -12.12 3.43 1.24
CA ALA A 21 -10.72 3.71 1.52
C ALA A 21 -10.50 4.09 2.99
N SER A 22 -11.30 4.99 3.56
CA SER A 22 -11.17 5.39 4.96
C SER A 22 -11.45 4.26 5.96
N ARG A 23 -12.39 3.36 5.66
CA ARG A 23 -12.70 2.21 6.51
C ARG A 23 -11.66 1.11 6.38
N THR A 24 -11.17 0.88 5.17
CA THR A 24 -10.06 -0.03 4.94
C THR A 24 -8.82 0.51 5.63
N MET A 25 -8.51 1.82 5.55
CA MET A 25 -7.35 2.48 6.19
C MET A 25 -7.45 2.66 7.72
N GLN A 26 -8.65 2.62 8.31
CA GLN A 26 -8.81 2.66 9.77
C GLN A 26 -8.28 1.36 10.39
N GLY A 27 -7.05 1.41 10.91
CA GLY A 27 -6.35 0.25 11.48
C GLY A 27 -5.22 -0.29 10.61
N LEU A 28 -5.02 0.21 9.39
CA LEU A 28 -3.83 -0.10 8.60
C LEU A 28 -2.72 0.87 9.01
N GLY A 29 -1.83 0.40 9.87
CA GLY A 29 -0.53 1.02 10.00
C GLY A 29 0.18 0.90 8.65
N GLY A 30 0.48 2.03 8.02
CA GLY A 30 1.52 2.07 7.01
C GLY A 30 2.85 1.99 7.74
N GLU A 31 3.60 0.92 7.54
CA GLU A 31 4.89 0.73 8.17
C GLU A 31 6.02 0.82 7.15
N LEU A 32 7.16 1.36 7.59
CA LEU A 32 8.36 1.34 6.77
C LEU A 32 9.08 0.01 6.96
N GLY A 33 9.58 -0.51 5.85
CA GLY A 33 10.41 -1.71 5.84
C GLY A 33 11.65 -1.51 5.00
N THR A 34 12.52 -2.50 5.10
CA THR A 34 13.73 -2.62 4.29
C THR A 34 13.74 -3.99 3.62
N MET A 35 14.11 -4.04 2.35
CA MET A 35 14.37 -5.31 1.67
C MET A 35 15.69 -5.90 2.16
N ASN A 36 15.66 -7.11 2.70
CA ASN A 36 16.86 -7.78 3.21
C ASN A 36 17.71 -8.36 2.05
N GLU A 37 18.78 -9.10 2.39
CA GLU A 37 19.68 -9.70 1.38
C GLU A 37 19.03 -10.81 0.55
N ARG A 38 18.03 -11.49 1.13
CA ARG A 38 17.28 -12.59 0.51
C ARG A 38 16.00 -12.10 -0.17
N LEU A 39 15.82 -10.77 -0.27
CA LEU A 39 14.61 -10.11 -0.74
C LEU A 39 13.35 -10.42 0.09
N ASP A 40 13.50 -10.76 1.37
CA ASP A 40 12.39 -10.75 2.32
C ASP A 40 12.15 -9.32 2.83
N LEU A 41 10.90 -9.02 3.11
CA LEU A 41 10.47 -7.77 3.70
C LEU A 41 10.74 -7.77 5.21
N LYS A 42 11.57 -6.84 5.67
CA LYS A 42 11.82 -6.61 7.08
C LYS A 42 11.18 -5.29 7.51
N LEU A 43 10.11 -5.34 8.30
CA LEU A 43 9.50 -4.15 8.89
C LEU A 43 10.32 -3.63 10.07
N ASP A 44 10.24 -2.33 10.34
CA ASP A 44 11.05 -1.68 11.37
C ASP A 44 10.67 -2.11 12.80
N ASN A 45 9.38 -2.30 13.10
CA ASN A 45 8.86 -2.70 14.40
C ASN A 45 8.52 -4.19 14.49
N PHE A 46 8.75 -4.97 13.43
CA PHE A 46 8.52 -6.41 13.42
C PHE A 46 9.83 -7.17 13.43
N LYS A 47 9.97 -8.20 14.27
CA LYS A 47 11.26 -8.89 14.48
C LYS A 47 11.60 -9.88 13.38
N GLU A 48 10.63 -10.58 12.83
CA GLU A 48 10.88 -11.62 11.85
C GLU A 48 10.81 -11.07 10.41
N PRO A 49 11.63 -11.56 9.49
CA PRO A 49 11.49 -11.22 8.07
C PRO A 49 10.26 -11.92 7.48
N ILE A 50 9.60 -11.25 6.53
CA ILE A 50 8.39 -11.71 5.85
C ILE A 50 8.75 -12.00 4.40
N SER A 51 8.73 -13.27 4.00
CA SER A 51 9.02 -13.68 2.63
C SER A 51 7.81 -13.59 1.70
N ASP A 52 6.59 -13.72 2.25
CA ASP A 52 5.34 -13.70 1.49
C ASP A 52 4.68 -12.32 1.59
N TYR A 53 5.13 -11.41 0.74
CA TYR A 53 4.57 -10.06 0.61
C TYR A 53 4.01 -9.85 -0.78
N LEU A 54 2.99 -8.99 -0.85
CA LEU A 54 2.35 -8.61 -2.09
C LEU A 54 2.98 -7.32 -2.63
N LEU A 55 3.12 -7.25 -3.96
CA LEU A 55 3.56 -6.04 -4.64
C LEU A 55 2.35 -5.34 -5.26
N ALA A 56 2.23 -4.04 -5.02
CA ALA A 56 1.29 -3.23 -5.79
C ALA A 56 1.68 -3.28 -7.28
N GLU A 57 0.69 -3.42 -8.15
CA GLU A 57 0.88 -3.62 -9.59
C GLU A 57 1.78 -2.54 -10.23
N GLN A 58 1.67 -1.30 -9.76
CA GLN A 58 2.49 -0.18 -10.23
C GLN A 58 3.99 -0.39 -9.95
N LEU A 59 4.36 -0.98 -8.81
CA LEU A 59 5.75 -1.33 -8.51
C LEU A 59 6.22 -2.50 -9.38
N SER A 60 5.37 -3.51 -9.59
CA SER A 60 5.68 -4.69 -10.40
C SER A 60 6.05 -4.34 -11.84
N GLN A 61 5.50 -3.25 -12.38
CA GLN A 61 5.77 -2.80 -13.75
C GLN A 61 6.93 -1.81 -13.87
N SER A 62 7.28 -1.07 -12.81
CA SER A 62 8.15 0.11 -12.91
C SER A 62 9.44 0.06 -12.09
N SER A 63 9.56 -0.86 -11.14
CA SER A 63 10.71 -0.87 -10.22
C SER A 63 11.15 -2.27 -9.85
N SER A 64 12.41 -2.58 -10.11
CA SER A 64 13.07 -3.70 -9.46
C SER A 64 13.39 -3.32 -8.01
N LEU A 65 12.86 -4.09 -7.06
CA LEU A 65 13.26 -3.99 -5.66
C LEU A 65 14.63 -4.66 -5.50
N SER A 66 15.57 -3.92 -4.91
CA SER A 66 16.92 -4.37 -4.58
C SER A 66 17.13 -4.46 -3.07
N LYS A 67 18.09 -5.29 -2.67
CA LYS A 67 18.57 -5.34 -1.28
C LYS A 67 18.88 -3.93 -0.76
N GLY A 68 18.39 -3.63 0.43
CA GLY A 68 18.59 -2.35 1.11
C GLY A 68 17.56 -1.27 0.74
N ASP A 69 16.66 -1.55 -0.20
CA ASP A 69 15.59 -0.62 -0.55
C ASP A 69 14.67 -0.39 0.64
N ARG A 70 14.44 0.89 0.94
CA ARG A 70 13.41 1.31 1.88
C ARG A 70 12.07 1.31 1.17
N VAL A 71 11.07 0.72 1.80
CA VAL A 71 9.75 0.52 1.21
C VAL A 71 8.65 0.92 2.19
N VAL A 72 7.52 1.37 1.64
CA VAL A 72 6.30 1.61 2.41
C VAL A 72 5.38 0.41 2.24
N VAL A 73 4.91 -0.12 3.37
CA VAL A 73 4.09 -1.32 3.43
C VAL A 73 2.75 -0.98 4.05
N LEU A 74 1.67 -1.44 3.43
CA LEU A 74 0.35 -1.44 4.03
C LEU A 74 0.06 -2.82 4.60
N LEU A 75 -0.28 -2.85 5.88
CA LEU A 75 -0.84 -4.01 6.55
C LEU A 75 -2.32 -4.09 6.17
N VAL A 76 -2.72 -5.11 5.40
CA VAL A 76 -4.12 -5.34 5.00
C VAL A 76 -4.64 -6.62 5.64
N ASN A 77 -5.95 -6.86 5.55
CA ASN A 77 -6.59 -8.05 6.11
C ASN A 77 -6.28 -8.24 7.61
N GLY A 78 -6.37 -7.15 8.39
CA GLY A 78 -6.06 -7.17 9.83
C GLY A 78 -4.58 -7.40 10.18
N GLY A 79 -3.66 -7.17 9.22
CA GLY A 79 -2.22 -7.37 9.40
C GLY A 79 -1.72 -8.76 9.02
N GLN A 80 -2.57 -9.60 8.43
CA GLN A 80 -2.12 -10.88 7.88
C GLN A 80 -1.35 -10.70 6.56
N ASP A 81 -1.75 -9.71 5.76
CA ASP A 81 -1.21 -9.48 4.44
C ASP A 81 -0.38 -8.19 4.41
N HIS A 82 0.79 -8.26 3.77
CA HIS A 82 1.77 -7.18 3.71
C HIS A 82 1.93 -6.72 2.27
N VAL A 83 1.42 -5.54 1.94
CA VAL A 83 1.45 -5.01 0.57
C VAL A 83 2.47 -3.89 0.47
N ILE A 84 3.52 -4.09 -0.31
CA ILE A 84 4.48 -3.04 -0.63
C ILE A 84 3.85 -2.14 -1.70
N ILE A 85 3.72 -0.84 -1.39
CA ILE A 85 3.06 0.14 -2.27
C ILE A 85 4.02 1.10 -2.97
N SER A 86 5.19 1.35 -2.37
CA SER A 86 6.21 2.19 -2.98
C SER A 86 7.60 1.93 -2.42
N LYS A 87 8.62 2.17 -3.25
CA LYS A 87 10.02 2.33 -2.83
C LYS A 87 10.27 3.80 -2.48
N VAL A 88 10.90 4.04 -1.33
CA VAL A 88 11.33 5.38 -0.93
C VAL A 88 12.59 5.74 -1.70
N VAL A 89 12.54 6.86 -2.42
CA VAL A 89 13.68 7.42 -3.13
C VAL A 89 14.17 8.66 -2.39
N ALA A 90 15.47 8.72 -2.10
CA ALA A 90 16.08 9.95 -1.61
C ALA A 90 16.03 11.01 -2.72
N ARG A 91 15.84 12.27 -2.33
CA ARG A 91 15.78 13.42 -3.25
C ARG A 91 17.16 13.96 -3.56
#